data_AF-A0A1L7XF60-F1
#
_entry.id   AF-A0A1L7XF60-F1
#
_cell.length_a   1.000
_cell.length_b   1.000
_cell.length_c   1.000
_cell.angle_alpha   90.00
_cell.angle_beta   90.00
_cell.angle_gamma   90.00
#
_symmetry.space_group_name_H-M   'P 1'
#
loop_
_entity.id
_entity.type
_entity.pdbx_description
1 polymer ?
#
loop_
_entity_poly.entity_id
_entity_poly.type
_entity_poly.pdbx_seq_one_letter_code
_entity_poly.pdbx_strand_id
1 'polypeptide(L)'
;MNTSNAVIPGTATNSGWSFNWGGISSPNDLATLGKSILSSLLLSPDLTHRWLKSHSFTSNPLLSVGAPWEIYRLQISTSNAPRIVDLYTKSGDISDYHSNLVLVPDWDVGFVVLEAVGEAADVKRNLISDMIAEIFLLIVEVAAKEEAVVNFAGRYTGVSSSVVIGTEEGVLGLGVNLGLSFKPRSCS
;
A
#
# COMPACT_ATOMS: atom_id res chain seq x y z
N MET A 1 -22.29 22.46 -12.74
CA MET A 1 -21.16 21.53 -12.85
C MET A 1 -20.96 21.22 -14.32
N ASN A 2 -19.75 21.31 -14.86
CA ASN A 2 -19.49 20.91 -16.25
C ASN A 2 -19.56 19.37 -16.33
N THR A 3 -20.40 18.84 -17.21
CA THR A 3 -20.61 17.39 -17.37
C THR A 3 -19.84 16.78 -18.54
N SER A 4 -19.03 17.56 -19.27
CA SER A 4 -18.39 17.11 -20.51
C SER A 4 -17.52 15.86 -20.36
N ASN A 5 -16.96 15.64 -19.16
CA ASN A 5 -16.09 14.50 -18.84
C ASN A 5 -16.68 13.62 -17.72
N ALA A 6 -17.95 13.81 -17.39
CA ALA A 6 -18.61 13.06 -16.33
C ALA A 6 -19.21 11.76 -16.88
N VAL A 7 -18.98 10.65 -16.17
CA VAL A 7 -19.74 9.42 -16.40
C VAL A 7 -21.01 9.54 -15.56
N ILE A 8 -22.19 9.48 -16.19
CA ILE A 8 -23.48 9.55 -15.50
C ILE A 8 -24.31 8.32 -15.91
N PRO A 9 -24.36 7.27 -15.06
CA PRO A 9 -25.23 6.12 -15.30
C PRO A 9 -26.70 6.56 -15.28
N GLY A 10 -27.37 6.51 -16.43
CA GLY A 10 -28.77 6.94 -16.52
C GLY A 10 -28.97 8.45 -16.35
N THR A 11 -29.71 8.87 -15.33
CA THR A 11 -30.08 10.28 -15.09
C THR A 11 -29.34 10.88 -13.89
N ALA A 12 -29.24 12.21 -13.83
CA ALA A 12 -28.53 12.91 -12.76
C ALA A 12 -29.15 12.74 -11.36
N THR A 13 -30.44 12.44 -11.30
CA THR A 13 -31.15 12.16 -10.04
C THR A 13 -30.97 10.71 -9.62
N ASN A 14 -31.15 9.77 -10.56
CA ASN A 14 -31.07 8.34 -10.26
C ASN A 14 -29.65 7.92 -9.89
N SER A 15 -28.64 8.43 -10.61
CA SER A 15 -27.24 8.15 -10.29
C SER A 15 -26.71 8.83 -9.03
N GLY A 16 -27.46 9.76 -8.44
CA GLY A 16 -26.97 10.60 -7.36
C GLY A 16 -25.94 11.66 -7.79
N TRP A 17 -25.71 11.88 -9.10
CA TRP A 17 -24.81 12.92 -9.62
C TRP A 17 -25.14 14.33 -9.11
N SER A 18 -26.43 14.60 -8.90
CA SER A 18 -26.92 15.89 -8.41
C SER A 18 -26.83 16.07 -6.88
N PHE A 19 -26.40 15.04 -6.14
CA PHE A 19 -26.33 15.11 -4.67
C PHE A 19 -25.08 15.88 -4.23
N ASN A 20 -25.23 16.67 -3.16
CA ASN A 20 -24.14 17.46 -2.58
C ASN A 20 -23.69 16.89 -1.22
N TRP A 21 -23.42 15.58 -1.18
CA TRP A 21 -23.02 14.86 0.04
C TRP A 21 -21.54 14.45 0.04
N GLY A 22 -20.76 14.90 -0.96
CA GLY A 22 -19.35 14.56 -1.13
C GLY A 22 -18.70 15.33 -2.27
N GLY A 23 -17.41 15.06 -2.51
CA GLY A 23 -16.66 15.59 -3.63
C GLY A 23 -16.69 14.65 -4.84
N ILE A 24 -16.81 15.22 -6.04
CA ILE A 24 -16.63 14.49 -7.31
C ILE A 24 -15.16 14.62 -7.72
N SER A 25 -14.55 13.51 -8.11
CA SER A 25 -13.13 13.44 -8.47
C SER A 25 -12.90 12.52 -9.67
N SER A 26 -11.70 12.59 -10.25
CA SER A 26 -11.25 11.66 -11.30
C SER A 26 -10.18 10.70 -10.78
N PRO A 27 -9.89 9.58 -11.47
CA PRO A 27 -8.79 8.69 -11.10
C PRO A 27 -7.45 9.42 -11.06
N ASN A 28 -7.24 10.39 -11.96
CA ASN A 28 -6.00 11.17 -12.03
C ASN A 28 -5.84 12.11 -10.81
N ASP A 29 -6.92 12.73 -10.37
CA ASP A 29 -6.91 13.61 -9.19
C ASP A 29 -6.63 12.81 -7.92
N LEU A 30 -7.29 11.64 -7.76
CA LEU A 30 -7.06 10.76 -6.62
C LEU A 30 -5.68 10.10 -6.64
N ALA A 31 -5.15 9.74 -7.82
CA ALA A 31 -3.77 9.26 -7.94
C ALA A 31 -2.75 10.36 -7.60
N THR A 32 -3.05 11.62 -7.97
CA THR A 32 -2.21 12.77 -7.60
C THR A 32 -2.25 13.01 -6.10
N LEU A 33 -3.44 12.94 -5.49
CA LEU A 33 -3.60 12.98 -4.04
C LEU A 33 -2.81 11.87 -3.35
N GLY A 34 -2.96 10.61 -3.80
CA GLY A 34 -2.25 9.47 -3.22
C GLY A 34 -0.74 9.63 -3.27
N LYS A 35 -0.18 10.04 -4.42
CA LYS A 35 1.25 10.37 -4.54
C LYS A 35 1.67 11.49 -3.59
N SER A 36 0.85 12.55 -3.47
CA SER A 36 1.16 13.66 -2.56
C SER A 36 1.19 13.25 -1.09
N ILE A 37 0.35 12.29 -0.70
CA ILE A 37 0.31 11.73 0.66
C ILE A 37 1.55 10.88 0.89
N LEU A 38 1.84 9.91 0.00
CA LEU A 38 2.98 9.01 0.12
C LEU A 38 4.32 9.79 0.14
N SER A 39 4.44 10.81 -0.71
CA SER A 39 5.63 11.68 -0.73
C SER A 39 5.61 12.81 0.30
N SER A 40 4.64 12.86 1.23
CA SER A 40 4.53 13.90 2.27
C SER A 40 4.66 15.33 1.73
N LEU A 41 3.98 15.63 0.61
CA LEU A 41 4.08 16.94 -0.04
C LEU A 41 3.25 18.03 0.66
N LEU A 42 2.16 17.63 1.34
CA LEU A 42 1.24 18.57 1.99
C LEU A 42 1.44 18.64 3.51
N LEU A 43 1.85 17.53 4.12
CA LEU A 43 2.15 17.41 5.55
C LEU A 43 3.61 17.05 5.72
N SER A 44 4.24 17.47 6.83
CA SER A 44 5.60 17.00 7.13
C SER A 44 5.62 15.48 7.29
N PRO A 45 6.75 14.80 7.01
CA PRO A 45 6.82 13.33 7.08
C PRO A 45 6.35 12.76 8.42
N ASP A 46 6.68 13.41 9.54
CA ASP A 46 6.25 12.99 10.88
C ASP A 46 4.74 13.11 11.09
N LEU A 47 4.10 14.14 10.51
CA LEU A 47 2.66 14.31 10.56
C LEU A 47 1.95 13.34 9.63
N THR A 48 2.45 13.12 8.41
CA THR A 48 1.94 12.11 7.49
C THR A 48 1.98 10.72 8.12
N HIS A 49 3.12 10.34 8.71
CA HIS A 49 3.28 9.04 9.35
C HIS A 49 2.34 8.86 10.53
N ARG A 50 2.13 9.91 11.33
CA ARG A 50 1.17 9.90 12.44
C ARG A 50 -0.26 9.80 11.94
N TRP A 51 -0.58 10.48 10.83
CA TRP A 51 -1.90 10.47 10.22
C TRP A 51 -2.26 9.11 9.63
N LEU A 52 -1.27 8.40 9.10
CA LEU A 52 -1.37 7.01 8.65
C LEU A 52 -1.16 6.01 9.80
N LYS A 53 -1.44 6.36 11.06
CA LYS A 53 -1.51 5.35 12.14
C LYS A 53 -2.93 4.91 12.40
N SER A 54 -3.06 3.62 12.73
CA SER A 54 -4.29 3.09 13.29
C SER A 54 -4.57 3.74 14.64
N HIS A 55 -5.83 4.11 14.87
CA HIS A 55 -6.33 4.70 16.10
C HIS A 55 -7.09 3.68 16.95
N SER A 56 -7.78 2.72 16.31
CA SER A 56 -8.52 1.67 16.99
C SER A 56 -8.54 0.38 16.18
N PHE A 57 -8.49 -0.75 16.85
CA PHE A 57 -8.74 -2.06 16.26
C PHE A 57 -10.24 -2.35 16.23
N THR A 58 -10.67 -3.16 15.28
CA THR A 58 -12.04 -3.69 15.23
C THR A 58 -12.08 -5.09 15.85
N SER A 59 -13.27 -5.71 15.89
CA SER A 59 -13.39 -7.12 16.26
C SER A 59 -12.75 -8.07 15.25
N ASN A 60 -12.50 -7.60 14.02
CA ASN A 60 -11.74 -8.35 13.02
C ASN A 60 -10.24 -8.02 13.16
N PRO A 61 -9.37 -9.01 13.44
CA PRO A 61 -7.93 -8.79 13.60
C PRO A 61 -7.24 -8.30 12.30
N LEU A 62 -7.89 -8.46 11.15
CA LEU A 62 -7.39 -8.00 9.86
C LEU A 62 -7.86 -6.57 9.51
N LEU A 63 -8.61 -5.91 10.39
CA LEU A 63 -9.15 -4.58 10.14
C LEU A 63 -8.95 -3.67 11.34
N SER A 64 -8.39 -2.49 11.07
CA SER A 64 -8.31 -1.41 12.02
C SER A 64 -8.74 -0.09 11.38
N VAL A 65 -8.96 0.94 12.19
CA VAL A 65 -9.41 2.26 11.73
C VAL A 65 -8.47 3.34 12.23
N GLY A 66 -8.11 4.28 11.36
CA GLY A 66 -7.35 5.47 11.66
C GLY A 66 -8.21 6.73 11.58
N ALA A 67 -7.61 7.85 11.22
CA ALA A 67 -8.33 9.09 10.98
C ALA A 67 -8.03 9.61 9.57
N PRO A 68 -8.83 9.36 8.52
CA PRO A 68 -10.12 8.64 8.47
C PRO A 68 -9.99 7.24 7.82
N TRP A 69 -8.83 6.61 7.92
CA TRP A 69 -8.48 5.42 7.14
C TRP A 69 -9.20 4.15 7.61
N GLU A 70 -9.68 3.36 6.65
CA GLU A 70 -9.95 1.93 6.80
C GLU A 70 -8.62 1.21 6.55
N ILE A 71 -8.12 0.41 7.49
CA ILE A 71 -6.77 -0.17 7.39
C ILE A 71 -6.89 -1.69 7.38
N TYR A 72 -6.67 -2.28 6.20
CA TYR A 72 -6.73 -3.72 5.98
C TYR A 72 -5.36 -4.35 6.09
N ARG A 73 -5.27 -5.44 6.82
CA ARG A 73 -4.05 -6.18 7.03
C ARG A 73 -3.99 -7.38 6.11
N LEU A 74 -3.05 -7.36 5.17
CA LEU A 74 -2.86 -8.44 4.20
C LEU A 74 -1.57 -9.21 4.49
N GLN A 75 -1.68 -10.54 4.51
CA GLN A 75 -0.52 -11.42 4.54
C GLN A 75 -0.13 -11.77 3.12
N ILE A 76 1.04 -11.32 2.66
CA ILE A 76 1.47 -11.44 1.26
C ILE A 76 2.40 -12.62 0.98
N SER A 77 2.80 -13.41 1.98
CA SER A 77 3.89 -14.39 1.80
C SER A 77 3.57 -15.82 2.22
N THR A 78 4.39 -16.72 1.68
CA THR A 78 4.34 -18.16 1.83
C THR A 78 4.86 -18.63 3.20
N SER A 79 4.58 -19.90 3.51
CA SER A 79 4.63 -20.54 4.83
C SER A 79 5.87 -20.33 5.71
N ASN A 80 7.00 -19.90 5.13
CA ASN A 80 8.29 -19.88 5.83
C ASN A 80 8.64 -18.51 6.44
N ALA A 81 8.01 -17.42 5.99
CA ALA A 81 8.23 -16.07 6.51
C ALA A 81 7.02 -15.16 6.26
N PRO A 82 5.91 -15.29 7.02
CA PRO A 82 4.71 -14.47 6.86
C PRO A 82 5.02 -12.98 7.05
N ARG A 83 4.86 -12.18 5.99
CA ARG A 83 4.93 -10.71 6.04
C ARG A 83 3.52 -10.15 5.98
N ILE A 84 3.27 -9.27 6.92
CA ILE A 84 2.04 -8.53 7.06
C ILE A 84 2.26 -7.14 6.48
N VAL A 85 1.33 -6.69 5.64
CA VAL A 85 1.31 -5.39 5.00
C VAL A 85 -0.02 -4.73 5.32
N ASP A 86 0.02 -3.47 5.75
CA ASP A 86 -1.18 -2.70 6.05
C ASP A 86 -1.54 -1.83 4.83
N LEU A 87 -2.74 -2.02 4.28
CA LEU A 87 -3.33 -1.27 3.19
C LEU A 87 -4.21 -0.16 3.77
N TYR A 88 -3.88 1.09 3.47
CA TYR A 88 -4.62 2.26 3.93
C TYR A 88 -5.65 2.62 2.88
N THR A 89 -6.91 2.32 3.16
CA THR A 89 -8.01 2.47 2.23
C THR A 89 -8.98 3.56 2.64
N LYS A 90 -9.62 4.14 1.65
CA LYS A 90 -10.82 4.94 1.85
C LYS A 90 -11.82 4.60 0.76
N SER A 91 -12.89 3.90 1.17
CA SER A 91 -14.03 3.65 0.31
C SER A 91 -15.03 4.81 0.32
N GLY A 92 -15.82 4.92 -0.73
CA GLY A 92 -16.90 5.91 -0.82
C GLY A 92 -17.98 5.45 -1.77
N ASP A 93 -19.23 5.52 -1.32
CA ASP A 93 -20.40 5.04 -2.03
C ASP A 93 -21.50 6.10 -2.02
N ILE A 94 -21.93 6.53 -3.22
CA ILE A 94 -23.09 7.42 -3.41
C ILE A 94 -23.88 6.90 -4.60
N SER A 95 -25.01 6.26 -4.33
CA SER A 95 -25.90 5.69 -5.34
C SER A 95 -25.13 4.81 -6.33
N ASP A 96 -25.05 5.21 -7.60
CA ASP A 96 -24.44 4.47 -8.70
C ASP A 96 -22.91 4.63 -8.78
N TYR A 97 -22.30 5.40 -7.86
CA TYR A 97 -20.87 5.67 -7.84
C TYR A 97 -20.20 5.01 -6.63
N HIS A 98 -19.14 4.26 -6.92
CA HIS A 98 -18.35 3.52 -5.95
C HIS A 98 -16.86 3.85 -6.15
N SER A 99 -16.16 4.11 -5.06
CA SER A 99 -14.76 4.51 -5.08
C SER A 99 -13.95 3.80 -4.01
N ASN A 100 -12.69 3.50 -4.32
CA ASN A 100 -11.72 3.02 -3.37
C ASN A 100 -10.35 3.65 -3.67
N LEU A 101 -9.83 4.43 -2.73
CA LEU A 101 -8.43 4.85 -2.73
C LEU A 101 -7.65 3.87 -1.85
N VAL A 102 -6.56 3.31 -2.37
CA VAL A 102 -5.70 2.37 -1.64
C VAL A 102 -4.26 2.87 -1.66
N LEU A 103 -3.66 3.03 -0.49
CA LEU A 103 -2.28 3.43 -0.30
C LEU A 103 -1.52 2.34 0.44
N VAL A 104 -0.27 2.11 0.03
CA VAL A 104 0.63 1.13 0.63
C VAL A 104 1.97 1.81 0.94
N PRO A 105 2.08 2.44 2.13
CA PRO A 105 3.27 3.21 2.52
C PRO A 105 4.56 2.38 2.57
N ASP A 106 4.47 1.06 2.78
CA ASP A 106 5.63 0.17 2.82
C ASP A 106 6.50 0.20 1.56
N TRP A 107 5.92 0.54 0.41
CA TRP A 107 6.64 0.63 -0.88
C TRP A 107 6.36 1.94 -1.63
N ASP A 108 5.76 2.94 -0.98
CA ASP A 108 5.38 4.20 -1.62
C ASP A 108 4.51 4.03 -2.89
N VAL A 109 3.65 3.01 -2.90
CA VAL A 109 2.72 2.70 -4.00
C VAL A 109 1.27 2.82 -3.58
N GLY A 110 0.38 2.97 -4.55
CA GLY A 110 -1.06 3.00 -4.33
C GLY A 110 -1.82 2.94 -5.64
N PHE A 111 -3.12 2.69 -5.54
CA PHE A 111 -4.02 2.63 -6.69
C PHE A 111 -5.40 3.15 -6.33
N VAL A 112 -6.19 3.41 -7.36
CA VAL A 112 -7.55 3.94 -7.24
C VAL A 112 -8.47 3.10 -8.12
N VAL A 113 -9.61 2.70 -7.56
CA VAL A 113 -10.70 2.06 -8.29
C VAL A 113 -11.91 2.99 -8.22
N LEU A 114 -12.35 3.47 -9.39
CA LEU A 114 -13.62 4.18 -9.53
C LEU A 114 -14.55 3.36 -10.41
N GLU A 115 -15.76 3.11 -9.93
CA GLU A 115 -16.77 2.33 -10.60
C GLU A 115 -18.08 3.14 -10.64
N ALA A 116 -18.72 3.17 -11.81
CA ALA A 116 -20.01 3.79 -12.00
C ALA A 116 -20.95 2.75 -12.63
N VAL A 117 -21.90 2.24 -11.86
CA VAL A 117 -22.80 1.15 -12.27
C VAL A 117 -24.24 1.55 -12.00
N GLY A 118 -25.15 1.21 -12.91
CA GLY A 118 -26.58 1.45 -12.67
C GLY A 118 -27.15 0.49 -11.62
N GLU A 119 -28.27 0.87 -11.01
CA GLU A 119 -28.98 0.17 -9.92
C GLU A 119 -29.12 -1.37 -10.06
N ALA A 120 -29.19 -1.90 -11.29
CA ALA A 120 -29.37 -3.33 -11.55
C ALA A 120 -28.06 -4.13 -11.74
N ALA A 121 -26.90 -3.48 -11.64
CA ALA A 121 -25.60 -4.11 -11.87
C ALA A 121 -24.87 -4.40 -10.55
N ASP A 122 -24.14 -5.53 -10.51
CA ASP A 122 -23.32 -5.88 -9.36
C ASP A 122 -22.11 -4.94 -9.25
N VAL A 123 -21.93 -4.36 -8.05
CA VAL A 123 -20.77 -3.53 -7.71
C VAL A 123 -19.54 -4.43 -7.53
N LYS A 124 -18.50 -4.22 -8.34
CA LYS A 124 -17.27 -5.05 -8.35
C LYS A 124 -16.06 -4.36 -7.74
N ARG A 125 -16.17 -3.11 -7.29
CA ARG A 125 -15.10 -2.30 -6.69
C ARG A 125 -14.22 -3.07 -5.71
N ASN A 126 -14.82 -3.77 -4.73
CA ASN A 126 -14.06 -4.54 -3.74
C ASN A 126 -13.30 -5.70 -4.38
N LEU A 127 -13.98 -6.51 -5.19
CA LEU A 127 -13.36 -7.63 -5.90
C LEU A 127 -12.17 -7.16 -6.75
N ILE A 128 -12.35 -6.06 -7.50
CA ILE A 128 -11.28 -5.48 -8.31
C ILE A 128 -10.13 -4.98 -7.42
N SER A 129 -10.44 -4.34 -6.30
CA SER A 129 -9.42 -3.85 -5.36
C SER A 129 -8.60 -5.00 -4.76
N ASP A 130 -9.27 -6.08 -4.36
CA ASP A 130 -8.64 -7.26 -3.77
C ASP A 130 -7.75 -7.96 -4.80
N MET A 131 -8.23 -8.16 -6.03
CA MET A 131 -7.44 -8.73 -7.12
C MET A 131 -6.21 -7.89 -7.46
N ILE A 132 -6.37 -6.56 -7.50
CA ILE A 132 -5.23 -5.65 -7.71
C ILE A 132 -4.25 -5.79 -6.54
N ALA A 133 -4.71 -5.74 -5.29
CA ALA A 133 -3.83 -5.86 -4.13
C ALA A 133 -3.04 -7.18 -4.14
N GLU A 134 -3.70 -8.33 -4.35
CA GLU A 134 -3.04 -9.64 -4.37
C GLU A 134 -1.97 -9.74 -5.45
N ILE A 135 -2.27 -9.32 -6.69
CA ILE A 135 -1.32 -9.43 -7.81
C ILE A 135 -0.22 -8.37 -7.71
N PHE A 136 -0.61 -7.12 -7.47
CA PHE A 136 0.30 -5.99 -7.49
C PHE A 136 1.31 -6.05 -6.35
N LEU A 137 0.89 -6.41 -5.13
CA LEU A 137 1.79 -6.42 -3.98
C LEU A 137 2.83 -7.53 -4.06
N LEU A 138 2.47 -8.68 -4.65
CA LEU A 138 3.44 -9.74 -4.94
C LEU A 138 4.51 -9.27 -5.92
N ILE A 139 4.13 -8.56 -6.98
CA ILE A 139 5.07 -8.03 -7.98
C ILE A 139 5.96 -6.94 -7.37
N VAL A 140 5.37 -6.02 -6.60
CA VAL A 140 6.11 -4.95 -5.92
C VAL A 140 7.11 -5.54 -4.93
N GLU A 141 6.75 -6.59 -4.19
CA GLU A 141 7.68 -7.23 -3.25
C GLU A 141 8.87 -7.89 -3.96
N VAL A 142 8.63 -8.54 -5.11
CA VAL A 142 9.71 -9.10 -5.92
C VAL A 142 10.63 -7.99 -6.43
N ALA A 143 10.07 -6.93 -6.99
CA ALA A 143 10.84 -5.79 -7.48
C ALA A 143 11.65 -5.10 -6.36
N ALA A 144 11.04 -4.90 -5.18
CA ALA A 144 11.70 -4.33 -4.01
C ALA A 144 12.85 -5.22 -3.53
N LYS A 145 12.68 -6.56 -3.58
CA LYS A 145 13.76 -7.50 -3.25
C LYS A 145 14.91 -7.40 -4.26
N GLU A 146 14.62 -7.36 -5.56
CA GLU A 146 15.64 -7.21 -6.60
C GLU A 146 16.43 -5.91 -6.45
N GLU A 147 15.74 -4.79 -6.23
CA GLU A 147 16.36 -3.49 -5.99
C GLU A 147 17.22 -3.48 -4.71
N ALA A 148 16.73 -4.10 -3.63
CA ALA A 148 17.47 -4.21 -2.38
C ALA A 148 18.76 -5.03 -2.54
N VAL A 149 18.75 -6.08 -3.37
CA VAL A 149 19.96 -6.85 -3.71
C VAL A 149 20.97 -5.98 -4.41
N VAL A 150 20.54 -5.24 -5.44
CA VAL A 150 21.43 -4.37 -6.22
C VAL A 150 22.09 -3.31 -5.35
N ASN A 151 21.35 -2.73 -4.40
CA ASN A 151 21.81 -1.60 -3.60
C ASN A 151 22.55 -1.99 -2.31
N PHE A 152 22.22 -3.14 -1.70
CA PHE A 152 22.68 -3.48 -0.35
C PHE A 152 23.29 -4.88 -0.19
N ALA A 153 23.20 -5.76 -1.19
CA ALA A 153 23.86 -7.06 -1.09
C ALA A 153 25.38 -6.89 -1.19
N GLY A 154 26.11 -7.60 -0.35
CA GLY A 154 27.56 -7.51 -0.33
C GLY A 154 28.17 -7.93 0.99
N ARG A 155 29.51 -7.89 1.02
CA ARG A 155 30.29 -8.17 2.23
C ARG A 155 30.81 -6.88 2.82
N TYR A 156 30.38 -6.58 4.03
CA TYR A 156 30.81 -5.46 4.83
C TYR A 156 31.84 -5.93 5.84
N THR A 157 32.90 -5.15 6.03
CA THR A 157 33.97 -5.48 6.97
C THR A 157 34.14 -4.37 7.99
N GLY A 158 34.20 -4.75 9.26
CA GLY A 158 34.56 -3.90 10.38
C GLY A 158 35.95 -4.27 10.92
N VAL A 159 36.34 -3.64 12.02
CA VAL A 159 37.70 -3.77 12.59
C VAL A 159 38.03 -5.21 13.03
N SER A 160 37.03 -5.97 13.49
CA SER A 160 37.19 -7.36 13.98
C SER A 160 36.07 -8.29 13.56
N SER A 161 35.22 -7.87 12.62
CA SER A 161 34.03 -8.62 12.19
C SER A 161 33.79 -8.43 10.71
N SER A 162 33.09 -9.39 10.09
CA SER A 162 32.54 -9.21 8.76
C SER A 162 31.08 -9.66 8.72
N VAL A 163 30.30 -8.96 7.92
CA VAL A 163 28.88 -9.24 7.72
C VAL A 163 28.66 -9.42 6.23
N VAL A 164 27.95 -10.47 5.85
CA VAL A 164 27.49 -10.69 4.48
C VAL A 164 25.99 -10.45 4.47
N ILE A 165 25.57 -9.51 3.64
CA ILE A 165 24.15 -9.23 3.37
C ILE A 165 23.82 -9.83 2.02
N GLY A 166 22.74 -10.58 1.94
CA GLY A 166 22.29 -11.22 0.70
C GLY A 166 20.84 -11.67 0.80
N THR A 167 20.38 -12.42 -0.18
CA THR A 167 19.02 -12.99 -0.18
C THR A 167 19.08 -14.49 -0.10
N GLU A 168 18.12 -15.07 0.60
CA GLU A 168 17.88 -16.52 0.61
C GLU A 168 16.61 -16.84 -0.18
N GLU A 169 16.58 -18.02 -0.79
CA GLU A 169 15.43 -18.51 -1.52
C GLU A 169 14.30 -18.84 -0.53
N GLY A 170 13.09 -18.35 -0.79
CA GLY A 170 11.95 -18.51 0.13
C GLY A 170 11.93 -17.55 1.34
N VAL A 171 12.91 -16.65 1.48
CA VAL A 171 12.92 -15.58 2.49
C VAL A 171 12.62 -14.23 1.82
N LEU A 172 11.75 -13.45 2.44
CA LEU A 172 11.46 -12.07 2.01
C LEU A 172 12.55 -11.11 2.47
N GLY A 173 12.88 -10.13 1.63
CA GLY A 173 13.90 -9.12 1.93
C GLY A 173 15.34 -9.65 1.98
N LEU A 174 16.21 -8.90 2.66
CA LEU A 174 17.63 -9.21 2.84
C LEU A 174 17.86 -10.01 4.14
N GLY A 175 18.65 -11.07 4.03
CA GLY A 175 19.21 -11.83 5.15
C GLY A 175 20.61 -11.35 5.53
N VAL A 176 21.00 -11.58 6.78
CA VAL A 176 22.30 -11.21 7.34
C VAL A 176 23.04 -12.45 7.84
N ASN A 177 24.22 -12.70 7.27
CA ASN A 177 25.11 -13.78 7.69
C ASN A 177 26.39 -13.19 8.32
N LEU A 178 26.62 -13.48 9.60
CA LEU A 178 27.76 -12.98 10.36
C LEU A 178 28.99 -13.90 10.24
N GLY A 179 30.11 -13.37 9.78
CA GLY A 179 31.41 -14.05 9.76
C GLY A 179 32.37 -13.44 10.78
N LEU A 180 32.63 -14.13 11.89
CA LEU A 180 33.64 -13.73 12.88
C LEU A 180 35.04 -14.13 12.38
N SER A 181 35.95 -13.17 12.30
CA SER A 181 37.37 -13.43 12.00
C SER A 181 38.19 -13.17 13.27
N PHE A 182 38.63 -14.25 13.92
CA PHE A 182 39.57 -14.15 15.03
C PHE A 182 40.99 -14.00 14.46
N LYS A 183 41.62 -12.84 14.68
CA LYS A 183 43.05 -12.66 14.43
C LYS A 183 43.81 -13.36 15.58
N PRO A 184 44.63 -14.40 15.32
CA PRO A 184 45.41 -15.01 16.40
C PRO A 184 46.38 -13.96 16.97
N ARG A 185 46.41 -13.82 18.30
CA ARG A 185 47.47 -13.05 18.96
C ARG A 185 48.76 -13.86 18.80
N SER A 186 49.75 -13.30 18.12
CA SER A 186 51.12 -13.81 18.19
C SER A 186 51.63 -13.57 19.61
N CYS A 187 51.84 -14.65 20.39
CA CYS A 187 52.64 -14.57 21.60
C CYS A 187 54.10 -14.35 21.21
N SER A 188 54.68 -13.26 21.69
CA SER A 188 56.11 -13.00 21.76
C SER A 188 56.63 -13.41 23.13
#